data_AF-K1S3A4-F1
#
_entry.id   AF-K1S3A4-F1
#
_cell.length_a   1.000
_cell.length_b   1.000
_cell.length_c   1.000
_cell.angle_alpha   90.00
_cell.angle_beta   90.00
_cell.angle_gamma   90.00
#
_symmetry.space_group_name_H-M   'P 1'
#
loop_
_entity.id
_entity.type
_entity.pdbx_description
1 polymer ?
#
loop_
_entity_poly.entity_id
_entity_poly.type
_entity_poly.pdbx_seq_one_letter_code
_entity_poly.pdbx_strand_id
1 'polypeptide(L)'
;EFAPISFQGYNAQKQSVDPKGITPDYAVSETASGGWYVDFGPDEPLVHKALELIGAADASATTRSVKSVGAVQRGGIRQAIERPNGMIRTIDPKEM
;
A
#
# COMPACT_ATOMS: atom_id res chain seq x y z
N GLU A 1 17.11 24.58 1.74
CA GLU A 1 17.92 23.54 2.39
C GLU A 1 18.54 22.68 1.30
N PHE A 2 19.82 22.33 1.41
CA PHE A 2 20.50 21.46 0.44
C PHE A 2 20.67 20.08 1.07
N ALA A 3 20.12 19.05 0.43
CA ALA A 3 20.27 17.66 0.86
C ALA A 3 21.34 16.98 -0.04
N PRO A 4 22.61 16.93 0.39
CA PRO A 4 23.66 16.30 -0.41
C PRO A 4 23.40 14.80 -0.58
N ILE A 5 23.57 14.29 -1.80
CA ILE A 5 23.57 12.85 -2.07
C ILE A 5 24.89 12.26 -1.53
N SER A 6 24.80 11.37 -0.54
CA SER A 6 25.97 10.82 0.18
C SER A 6 26.34 9.39 -0.23
N PHE A 7 25.56 8.74 -1.08
CA PHE A 7 25.80 7.37 -1.51
C PHE A 7 25.28 7.15 -2.93
N GLN A 8 25.75 6.07 -3.56
CA GLN A 8 25.25 5.61 -4.84
C GLN A 8 24.44 4.32 -4.64
N GLY A 9 23.21 4.31 -5.16
CA GLY A 9 22.34 3.14 -5.11
C GLY A 9 22.67 2.16 -6.22
N TYR A 10 22.86 0.88 -5.87
CA TYR A 10 23.06 -0.22 -6.80
C TYR A 10 22.03 -1.32 -6.54
N ASN A 11 21.58 -2.00 -7.59
CA ASN A 11 20.75 -3.20 -7.46
C ASN A 11 21.59 -4.43 -7.01
N ALA A 12 20.95 -5.57 -6.80
CA ALA A 12 21.62 -6.81 -6.41
C ALA A 12 22.67 -7.29 -7.43
N GLN A 13 22.53 -6.90 -8.69
CA GLN A 13 23.43 -7.17 -9.80
C GLN A 13 24.59 -6.17 -9.88
N LYS A 14 24.73 -5.25 -8.91
CA LYS A 14 25.75 -4.19 -8.86
C LYS A 14 25.65 -3.18 -10.03
N GLN A 15 24.45 -2.98 -10.55
CA GLN A 15 24.16 -2.00 -11.60
C GLN A 15 23.46 -0.78 -11.01
N SER A 16 23.78 0.40 -11.56
CA SER A 16 23.06 1.65 -11.30
C SER A 16 22.09 1.92 -12.43
N VAL A 17 21.01 2.63 -12.14
CA VAL A 17 20.10 3.16 -13.16
C VAL A 17 20.81 4.21 -14.01
N ASP A 18 20.41 4.34 -15.28
CA ASP A 18 20.88 5.41 -16.16
C ASP A 18 20.46 6.76 -15.56
N PRO A 19 21.40 7.72 -15.38
CA PRO A 19 21.09 9.06 -14.89
C PRO A 19 20.03 9.82 -15.72
N LYS A 20 19.83 9.44 -16.99
CA LYS A 20 18.81 10.03 -17.86
C LYS A 20 17.40 9.50 -17.59
N GLY A 21 17.25 8.47 -16.77
CA GLY A 21 15.97 7.86 -16.41
C GLY A 21 15.77 6.47 -17.00
N ILE A 22 14.56 5.94 -16.85
CA ILE A 22 14.14 4.62 -17.37
C ILE A 22 13.02 4.84 -18.37
N THR A 23 13.14 4.26 -19.56
CA THR A 23 12.08 4.29 -20.56
C THR A 23 10.98 3.29 -20.16
N PRO A 24 9.71 3.69 -20.13
CA PRO A 24 8.62 2.76 -19.84
C PRO A 24 8.43 1.78 -21.00
N ASP A 25 8.13 0.52 -20.68
CA ASP A 25 7.78 -0.49 -21.69
C ASP A 25 6.48 -0.13 -22.44
N TYR A 26 5.55 0.54 -21.74
CA TYR A 26 4.29 1.01 -22.29
C TYR A 26 4.10 2.49 -21.95
N ALA A 27 4.24 3.36 -22.95
CA ALA A 27 3.96 4.78 -22.80
C ALA A 27 2.45 5.02 -22.82
N VAL A 28 1.90 5.47 -21.70
CA VAL A 28 0.47 5.80 -21.56
C VAL A 28 0.36 7.22 -21.01
N SER A 29 -0.53 8.01 -21.61
CA SER A 29 -0.85 9.34 -21.08
C SER A 29 -1.85 9.21 -19.93
N GLU A 30 -1.53 9.79 -18.78
CA GLU A 30 -2.43 9.89 -17.62
C GLU A 30 -3.73 10.65 -17.95
N THR A 31 -3.74 11.45 -19.02
CA THR A 31 -4.88 12.24 -19.49
C THR A 31 -5.59 11.63 -20.71
N ALA A 32 -5.28 10.38 -21.07
CA ALA A 32 -5.90 9.72 -22.22
C ALA A 32 -7.44 9.65 -22.11
N SER A 33 -7.97 9.62 -20.88
CA SER A 33 -9.41 9.64 -20.58
C SER A 33 -9.98 11.07 -20.65
N GLY A 34 -9.94 11.68 -21.84
CA GLY A 34 -10.64 12.94 -22.11
C GLY A 34 -9.91 14.21 -21.68
N GLY A 35 -8.58 14.14 -21.51
CA GLY A 35 -7.73 15.31 -21.25
C GLY A 35 -7.62 15.70 -19.77
N TRP A 36 -8.25 14.96 -18.86
CA TRP A 36 -8.23 15.22 -17.43
C TRP A 36 -7.70 14.02 -16.65
N TYR A 37 -7.13 14.31 -15.49
CA TYR A 37 -6.83 13.30 -14.48
C TYR A 37 -8.13 12.77 -13.89
N VAL A 38 -8.21 11.45 -13.71
CA VAL A 38 -9.32 10.77 -13.05
C VAL A 38 -8.86 10.23 -11.70
N ASP A 39 -9.82 9.90 -10.83
CA ASP A 39 -9.52 9.33 -9.51
C ASP A 39 -8.81 7.98 -9.64
N PHE A 40 -7.94 7.68 -8.66
CA PHE A 40 -7.23 6.40 -8.61
C PHE A 40 -8.22 5.24 -8.55
N GLY A 41 -8.14 4.35 -9.54
CA GLY A 41 -9.03 3.20 -9.66
C GLY A 41 -8.84 2.47 -10.99
N PRO A 42 -9.67 1.45 -11.27
CA PRO A 42 -9.60 0.67 -12.52
C PRO A 42 -9.78 1.49 -13.80
N ASP A 43 -10.42 2.66 -13.70
CA ASP A 43 -10.68 3.57 -14.80
C ASP A 43 -9.54 4.58 -15.04
N GLU A 44 -8.54 4.64 -14.15
CA GLU A 44 -7.36 5.47 -14.31
C GLU A 44 -6.46 4.89 -15.43
N PRO A 45 -6.00 5.69 -16.41
CA PRO A 45 -5.32 5.16 -17.60
C PRO A 45 -4.12 4.25 -17.35
N LEU A 46 -3.27 4.56 -16.37
CA LEU A 46 -2.09 3.73 -16.06
C LEU A 46 -2.49 2.41 -15.40
N VAL A 47 -3.40 2.46 -14.42
CA VAL A 47 -3.95 1.27 -13.74
C VAL A 47 -4.74 0.41 -14.73
N HIS A 48 -5.59 1.02 -15.55
CA HIS A 48 -6.33 0.33 -16.60
C HIS A 48 -5.38 -0.41 -17.54
N LYS A 49 -4.31 0.26 -17.99
CA LYS A 49 -3.31 -0.38 -18.85
C LYS A 49 -2.61 -1.53 -18.13
N ALA A 50 -2.26 -1.37 -16.87
CA ALA A 50 -1.65 -2.44 -16.09
C ALA A 50 -2.58 -3.66 -15.97
N LEU A 51 -3.87 -3.44 -15.71
CA LEU A 51 -4.89 -4.50 -15.64
C LEU A 51 -5.08 -5.22 -16.98
N GLU A 52 -5.11 -4.48 -18.08
CA GLU A 52 -5.12 -5.03 -19.44
C GLU A 52 -3.91 -5.94 -19.68
N LEU A 53 -2.70 -5.47 -19.35
CA LEU A 53 -1.44 -6.20 -19.58
C LEU A 53 -1.33 -7.50 -18.79
N ILE A 54 -1.91 -7.56 -17.58
CA ILE A 54 -1.92 -8.79 -16.78
C ILE A 54 -3.13 -9.70 -17.10
N GLY A 55 -3.96 -9.33 -18.09
CA GLY A 55 -5.15 -10.09 -18.47
C GLY A 55 -6.29 -10.02 -17.47
N ALA A 56 -6.30 -9.02 -16.58
CA ALA A 56 -7.38 -8.77 -15.62
C ALA A 56 -8.50 -7.92 -16.26
N ALA A 57 -8.89 -8.27 -17.49
CA ALA A 57 -9.67 -7.43 -18.41
C ALA A 57 -11.08 -7.05 -17.93
N ASP A 58 -11.56 -7.62 -16.83
CA ASP A 58 -12.80 -7.20 -16.17
C ASP A 58 -12.70 -7.56 -14.68
N ALA A 59 -11.93 -6.80 -13.91
CA ALA A 59 -12.19 -6.68 -12.48
C ALA A 59 -13.43 -5.79 -12.25
N SER A 60 -14.51 -6.02 -13.01
CA SER A 60 -15.82 -5.43 -12.77
C SER A 60 -16.26 -5.88 -11.39
N ALA A 61 -16.13 -4.96 -10.45
CA ALA A 61 -16.24 -5.16 -9.02
C ALA A 61 -15.41 -6.35 -8.49
N THR A 62 -14.29 -6.04 -7.83
CA THR A 62 -13.94 -6.82 -6.64
C THR A 62 -15.10 -6.66 -5.66
N THR A 63 -16.16 -7.46 -5.81
CA THR A 63 -17.09 -7.70 -4.70
C THR A 63 -16.24 -8.38 -3.65
N ARG A 64 -15.81 -7.60 -2.65
CA ARG A 64 -15.28 -8.14 -1.40
C ARG A 64 -16.22 -9.27 -0.99
N SER A 65 -15.78 -10.52 -1.10
CA SER A 65 -16.58 -11.66 -0.66
C SER A 65 -16.82 -11.47 0.83
N VAL A 66 -18.01 -11.00 1.20
CA VAL A 66 -18.47 -11.03 2.58
C VAL A 66 -18.92 -12.45 2.81
N LYS A 67 -17.97 -13.35 3.07
CA LYS A 67 -18.32 -14.59 3.75
C LYS A 67 -18.82 -14.17 5.13
N SER A 68 -20.13 -14.10 5.31
CA SER A 68 -20.73 -13.86 6.61
C SER A 68 -20.28 -14.98 7.53
N VAL A 69 -19.40 -14.65 8.46
CA VAL A 69 -19.04 -15.56 9.55
C VAL A 69 -20.27 -15.60 10.45
N GLY A 70 -20.94 -16.77 10.51
CA GLY A 70 -22.06 -16.99 11.42
C GLY A 70 -21.66 -16.62 12.84
N ALA A 71 -22.58 -16.02 13.59
CA ALA A 71 -22.32 -15.56 14.95
C ALA A 71 -21.79 -16.72 15.81
N VAL A 72 -20.52 -16.63 16.22
CA VAL A 72 -19.94 -17.56 17.19
C VAL A 72 -20.55 -17.21 18.56
N GLN A 73 -21.17 -18.19 19.21
CA GLN A 73 -21.64 -18.05 20.58
C GLN A 73 -20.46 -17.62 21.47
N ARG A 74 -20.61 -16.45 22.08
CA ARG A 74 -19.59 -15.78 22.88
C ARG A 74 -19.33 -16.57 24.16
N GLY A 75 -18.43 -17.55 24.08
CA GLY A 75 -17.76 -18.10 25.27
C GLY A 75 -16.96 -16.99 25.96
N GLY A 76 -17.05 -16.91 27.29
CA GLY A 76 -16.53 -15.81 28.09
C GLY A 76 -15.08 -15.44 27.77
N ILE A 77 -14.86 -14.19 27.40
CA ILE A 77 -13.52 -13.59 27.23
C ILE A 77 -12.83 -13.55 28.60
N ARG A 78 -11.89 -14.47 28.85
CA ARG A 78 -10.86 -14.24 29.86
C ARG A 78 -9.88 -13.24 29.28
N GLN A 79 -9.99 -11.97 29.69
CA GLN A 79 -8.93 -11.01 29.43
C GLN A 79 -7.69 -11.46 30.22
N ALA A 80 -6.74 -12.09 29.54
CA ALA A 80 -5.39 -12.20 30.05
C ALA A 80 -4.74 -10.82 29.88
N ILE A 81 -4.88 -9.96 30.89
CA ILE A 81 -4.06 -8.76 31.02
C ILE A 81 -2.70 -9.22 31.58
N GLU A 82 -1.97 -10.03 30.80
CA GLU A 82 -0.54 -10.22 31.07
C GLU A 82 0.20 -9.08 30.38
N ARG A 83 0.60 -8.09 31.17
CA ARG A 83 1.43 -6.99 30.71
C ARG A 83 2.84 -7.53 30.46
N PRO A 84 3.46 -7.28 29.28
CA PRO A 84 4.84 -7.70 29.01
C PRO A 84 5.80 -7.15 30.07
N ASN A 85 6.72 -7.98 30.53
CA ASN A 85 7.79 -7.56 31.45
C ASN A 85 8.58 -6.40 30.81
N GLY A 86 8.69 -5.27 31.54
CA GLY A 86 9.49 -4.11 31.13
C GLY A 86 8.71 -2.83 30.77
N MET A 87 7.38 -2.85 30.82
CA MET A 87 6.59 -1.62 30.58
C MET A 87 6.67 -0.66 31.78
N ILE A 88 7.33 0.48 31.59
CA ILE A 88 7.50 1.54 32.60
C ILE A 88 6.15 2.19 32.89
N ARG A 89 5.83 2.36 34.18
CA ARG A 89 4.60 3.03 34.64
C ARG A 89 4.70 4.54 34.39
N THR A 90 3.67 5.12 33.78
CA THR A 90 3.33 6.53 34.04
C THR A 90 2.58 6.53 35.37
N ILE A 91 3.19 7.06 36.43
CA ILE A 91 2.49 7.25 37.71
C ILE A 91 1.54 8.42 37.50
N ASP A 92 0.24 8.18 37.68
CA ASP A 92 -0.77 9.23 37.66
C ASP A 92 -0.57 10.11 38.92
N PRO A 93 -0.43 11.44 38.81
CA PRO A 93 -0.14 12.30 39.97
C PRO A 93 -1.26 12.38 41.02
N LYS A 94 -2.34 11.62 40.88
CA LYS A 94 -3.45 11.52 41.85
C LYS A 94 -3.30 10.35 42.83
N GLU A 95 -2.26 9.53 42.70
CA GLU A 95 -1.90 8.51 43.71
C GLU A 95 -0.65 8.90 44.53
N MET A 96 -0.44 10.21 44.74
CA MET A 96 0.40 10.76 45.81
C MET A 96 -0.47 11.47 46.85
#